data_AF-W2TJA8-F1
#
_entry.id   AF-W2TJA8-F1
#
_cell.length_a   1.000
_cell.length_b   1.000
_cell.length_c   1.000
_cell.angle_alpha   90.00
_cell.angle_beta   90.00
_cell.angle_gamma   90.00
#
_symmetry.space_group_name_H-M   'P 1'
#
loop_
_entity.id
_entity.type
_entity.pdbx_description
1 polymer ?
#
loop_
_entity_poly.entity_id
_entity_poly.type
_entity_poly.pdbx_seq_one_letter_code
_entity_poly.pdbx_strand_id
1 'polypeptide(L)'
;MKVFERVLEARLRKIVSVSLNQCGFVKERSTINAIHAVRNLLEKHQEKNRSVHLAFLDLEKAFDRVPHELLWMSTRSHRVPEEYVRWTKLLYTKLYDVLLEQAGHSLYK
;
A
#
# COMPACT_ATOMS: atom_id res chain seq x y z
N MET A 1 -10.48 12.67 -10.81
CA MET A 1 -10.74 11.40 -10.11
C MET A 1 -9.93 11.18 -8.83
N LYS A 2 -8.72 11.75 -8.69
CA LYS A 2 -7.86 11.69 -7.48
C LYS A 2 -8.55 12.05 -6.16
N VAL A 3 -9.64 12.83 -6.20
CA VAL A 3 -10.40 13.21 -4.99
C VAL A 3 -11.12 12.00 -4.40
N PHE A 4 -11.78 11.18 -5.22
CA PHE A 4 -12.51 9.99 -4.73
C PHE A 4 -11.55 8.97 -4.14
N GLU A 5 -10.44 8.69 -4.82
CA GLU A 5 -9.37 7.82 -4.33
C GLU A 5 -8.82 8.29 -2.98
N ARG A 6 -8.55 9.60 -2.83
CA ARG A 6 -8.08 10.18 -1.56
C ARG A 6 -9.11 10.07 -0.45
N VAL A 7 -10.40 10.26 -0.74
CA VAL A 7 -11.47 10.10 0.24
C VAL A 7 -11.60 8.63 0.66
N LEU A 8 -11.53 7.70 -0.30
CA LEU A 8 -11.59 6.27 -0.03
C LEU A 8 -10.37 5.81 0.79
N GLU A 9 -9.16 6.23 0.41
CA GLU A 9 -7.92 5.94 1.14
C GLU A 9 -8.00 6.45 2.58
N ALA A 10 -8.43 7.70 2.80
CA ALA A 10 -8.55 8.27 4.14
C ALA A 10 -9.56 7.53 5.02
N ARG A 11 -10.61 6.93 4.42
CA ARG A 11 -11.58 6.09 5.12
C ARG A 11 -11.01 4.71 5.42
N LEU A 12 -10.35 4.08 4.45
CA LEU A 12 -9.72 2.77 4.62
C LEU A 12 -8.62 2.79 5.67
N ARG A 13 -7.82 3.86 5.73
CA ARG A 13 -6.74 4.04 6.70
C ARG A 13 -7.25 4.11 8.16
N LYS A 14 -8.53 4.43 8.39
CA LYS A 14 -9.16 4.38 9.72
C LYS A 14 -9.60 2.98 10.14
N ILE A 15 -9.69 2.05 9.20
CA ILE A 15 -10.20 0.69 9.41
C ILE A 15 -9.03 -0.30 9.44
N VAL A 16 -8.12 -0.17 8.48
CA VAL A 16 -6.98 -1.06 8.31
C VAL A 16 -5.81 -0.55 9.14
N SER A 17 -5.33 -1.38 10.06
CA SER A 17 -4.04 -1.19 10.71
C SER A 17 -2.94 -1.89 9.95
N VAL A 18 -1.77 -1.26 9.88
CA VAL A 18 -0.55 -1.85 9.31
C VAL A 18 0.44 -2.18 10.43
N SER A 19 1.31 -3.16 10.19
CA SER A 19 2.35 -3.53 11.14
C SER A 19 3.21 -2.32 11.54
N LEU A 20 3.64 -2.27 12.81
CA LEU A 20 4.55 -1.23 13.31
C LEU A 20 5.91 -1.23 12.58
N ASN A 21 6.28 -2.37 11.98
CA ASN A 21 7.51 -2.52 11.20
C ASN A 21 7.36 -2.01 9.76
N GLN A 22 6.14 -1.69 9.32
CA GLN A 22 5.89 -1.15 7.98
C GLN A 22 6.34 0.31 7.93
N CYS A 23 7.39 0.57 7.15
CA CYS A 23 7.92 1.93 6.99
C CYS A 23 7.46 2.59 5.68
N GLY A 24 7.07 1.81 4.68
CA GLY A 24 6.57 2.32 3.39
C GLY A 24 5.08 2.64 3.41
N PHE A 25 4.69 3.75 2.78
CA PHE A 25 3.29 4.23 2.67
C PHE A 25 2.58 4.49 4.01
N VAL A 26 3.34 4.68 5.10
CA VAL A 26 2.83 5.04 6.43
C VAL A 26 3.14 6.50 6.72
N LYS A 27 2.12 7.27 7.11
CA LYS A 27 2.30 8.67 7.50
C LYS A 27 3.33 8.77 8.63
N GLU A 28 4.22 9.76 8.57
CA GLU A 28 5.26 10.01 9.58
C GLU A 28 6.31 8.90 9.73
N ARG A 29 6.36 7.92 8.80
CA ARG A 29 7.46 6.96 8.68
C ARG A 29 8.31 7.30 7.47
N SER A 30 9.63 7.23 7.64
CA SER A 30 10.61 7.46 6.58
C SER A 30 11.57 6.28 6.50
N THR A 31 12.06 6.00 5.29
CA THR A 31 13.14 5.04 5.02
C THR A 31 14.39 5.34 5.85
N ILE A 32 14.62 6.61 6.19
CA ILE A 32 15.72 7.03 7.07
C ILE A 32 15.66 6.28 8.40
N ASN A 33 14.49 6.24 9.04
CA ASN A 33 14.32 5.57 10.34
C ASN A 33 14.58 4.06 10.23
N ALA A 34 14.17 3.42 9.13
CA ALA A 34 14.40 2.01 8.89
C ALA A 34 15.91 1.71 8.71
N ILE A 35 16.61 2.53 7.92
CA ILE A 35 18.06 2.40 7.72
C ILE A 35 18.81 2.61 9.04
N HIS A 36 18.45 3.62 9.82
CA HIS A 36 19.05 3.85 11.13
C HIS A 36 18.81 2.67 12.09
N ALA A 37 17.60 2.09 12.11
CA ALA A 37 17.32 0.92 12.94
C ALA A 37 18.21 -0.28 12.58
N VAL A 38 18.41 -0.55 11.28
CA VAL A 38 19.30 -1.62 10.81
C VAL A 38 20.77 -1.33 11.17
N ARG A 39 21.23 -0.08 11.00
CA ARG A 39 22.60 0.31 11.40
C ARG A 39 22.85 0.12 12.89
N ASN A 40 21.94 0.63 13.73
CA ASN A 40 22.03 0.47 15.19
C ASN A 40 22.02 -1.01 15.59
N LEU A 41 21.26 -1.86 14.89
CA LEU A 41 21.25 -3.30 15.12
C LEU A 41 22.62 -3.92 14.82
N LEU A 42 23.23 -3.57 13.69
CA LEU A 42 24.55 -4.06 13.29
C LEU A 42 25.65 -3.62 14.26
N GLU A 43 25.70 -2.33 14.60
CA GLU A 43 26.68 -1.76 15.53
C GLU A 43 26.62 -2.44 16.90
N LYS A 44 25.43 -2.59 17.47
CA LYS A 44 25.23 -3.23 18.79
C LYS A 44 25.63 -4.71 18.83
N HIS A 45 25.55 -5.42 17.70
CA HIS A 45 26.02 -6.80 17.63
C HIS A 45 27.53 -6.88 17.43
N GLN A 46 28.09 -5.96 16.65
CA GLN A 46 29.53 -5.82 16.48
C GLN A 46 30.23 -5.53 17.82
N GLU A 47 29.68 -4.62 18.64
CA GLU A 47 30.17 -4.35 20.01
C GLU A 47 30.22 -5.59 20.90
N LYS A 48 29.37 -6.59 20.63
CA LYS A 48 29.28 -7.84 21.39
C LYS A 48 30.02 -9.00 20.73
N ASN A 49 30.81 -8.75 19.68
CA ASN A 49 31.46 -9.77 18.86
C ASN A 49 30.49 -10.87 18.37
N ARG A 50 29.25 -10.48 18.02
CA ARG A 50 28.25 -11.39 17.46
C ARG A 50 28.11 -11.15 15.97
N SER A 51 28.06 -12.23 15.19
CA SER A 51 27.73 -12.15 13.77
C SER A 51 26.25 -11.81 13.57
N VAL A 52 25.96 -11.02 12.52
CA VAL A 52 24.61 -10.72 12.05
C VAL A 52 24.54 -11.11 10.57
N HIS A 53 23.48 -11.82 10.21
CA HIS A 53 23.17 -12.14 8.81
C HIS A 53 21.87 -11.41 8.44
N LEU A 54 21.91 -10.65 7.34
CA LEU A 54 20.75 -9.92 6.82
C LEU A 54 20.36 -10.51 5.46
N ALA A 55 19.06 -10.73 5.27
CA ALA A 55 18.47 -11.10 3.99
C ALA A 55 17.58 -9.95 3.52
N PHE A 56 17.83 -9.46 2.31
CA PHE A 56 17.01 -8.45 1.66
C PHE A 56 16.06 -9.15 0.68
N LEU A 57 14.76 -8.93 0.86
CA LEU A 57 13.72 -9.45 -0.03
C LEU A 57 13.13 -8.29 -0.80
N ASP A 58 13.15 -8.40 -2.13
CA ASP A 58 12.49 -7.47 -3.03
C ASP A 58 11.52 -8.23 -3.95
N LEU A 59 10.37 -7.63 -4.22
CA LEU A 59 9.33 -8.22 -5.04
C LEU A 59 9.32 -7.57 -6.42
N GLU A 60 9.67 -8.33 -7.45
CA GLU A 60 9.63 -7.84 -8.83
C GLU A 60 8.19 -7.51 -9.23
N LYS A 61 7.94 -6.26 -9.65
CA LYS A 61 6.62 -5.75 -10.08
C LYS A 61 5.52 -5.96 -9.04
N ALA A 62 5.81 -5.57 -7.79
CA ALA A 62 4.95 -5.78 -6.63
C ALA A 62 3.52 -5.23 -6.74
N PHE A 63 3.23 -4.27 -7.63
CA PHE A 63 1.88 -3.77 -7.86
C PHE A 63 1.18 -4.45 -9.04
N ASP A 64 1.93 -4.83 -10.08
CA ASP A 64 1.35 -5.40 -11.31
C ASP A 64 1.01 -6.88 -11.16
N ARG A 65 1.74 -7.60 -10.28
CA ARG A 65 1.64 -9.06 -10.16
C ARG A 65 0.67 -9.54 -9.08
N VAL A 66 0.02 -8.64 -8.35
CA VAL A 66 -0.89 -9.02 -7.27
C VAL A 66 -2.24 -9.44 -7.86
N PRO A 67 -2.69 -10.70 -7.68
CA PRO A 67 -4.02 -11.11 -8.10
C PRO A 67 -5.09 -10.29 -7.40
N HIS A 68 -6.00 -9.68 -8.16
CA HIS A 68 -7.06 -8.83 -7.60
C HIS A 68 -7.95 -9.59 -6.61
N GLU A 69 -8.18 -10.89 -6.80
CA GLU A 69 -8.95 -11.71 -5.86
C GLU A 69 -8.33 -11.72 -4.46
N LEU A 70 -7.00 -11.79 -4.37
CA LEU A 70 -6.28 -11.73 -3.09
C LEU A 70 -6.40 -10.34 -2.45
N LEU A 71 -6.46 -9.27 -3.23
CA LEU A 71 -6.75 -7.92 -2.71
C LEU A 71 -8.14 -7.85 -2.06
N TRP A 72 -9.16 -8.45 -2.71
CA TRP A 72 -10.52 -8.48 -2.17
C TRP A 72 -10.63 -9.35 -0.92
N MET A 73 -9.95 -10.48 -0.89
CA MET A 73 -9.88 -11.34 0.29
C MET A 73 -9.20 -10.62 1.45
N SER A 74 -8.06 -9.96 1.19
CA SER A 74 -7.30 -9.22 2.19
C SER A 74 -8.09 -8.04 2.77
N THR A 75 -8.78 -7.25 1.94
CA THR A 75 -9.61 -6.15 2.45
C THR A 75 -10.74 -6.65 3.37
N ARG A 76 -11.38 -7.76 3.02
CA ARG A 76 -12.40 -8.39 3.88
C ARG A 76 -11.82 -8.98 5.16
N SER A 77 -10.62 -9.57 5.13
CA SER A 77 -9.97 -10.08 6.35
C SER A 77 -9.64 -8.96 7.34
N HIS A 78 -9.38 -7.75 6.83
CA HIS A 78 -9.21 -6.54 7.63
C HIS A 78 -10.53 -5.86 8.02
N ARG A 79 -11.67 -6.54 7.85
CA ARG A 79 -13.01 -6.07 8.23
C ARG A 79 -13.44 -4.78 7.53
N VAL A 80 -12.94 -4.55 6.32
CA VAL A 80 -13.42 -3.45 5.47
C VAL A 80 -14.88 -3.73 5.07
N PRO A 81 -15.80 -2.76 5.22
CA PRO A 81 -17.19 -2.89 4.77
C PRO A 81 -17.29 -3.24 3.28
N GLU A 82 -18.27 -4.06 2.91
CA GLU A 82 -18.40 -4.57 1.53
C GLU A 82 -18.67 -3.44 0.52
N GLU A 83 -19.27 -2.33 0.95
CA GLU A 83 -19.45 -1.13 0.12
C GLU A 83 -18.10 -0.57 -0.33
N TYR A 84 -17.11 -0.51 0.58
CA TYR A 84 -15.77 -0.02 0.25
C TYR A 84 -15.01 -1.03 -0.60
N VAL A 85 -15.16 -2.33 -0.35
CA VAL A 85 -14.59 -3.38 -1.23
C VAL A 85 -15.15 -3.23 -2.65
N ARG A 86 -16.44 -2.97 -2.80
CA ARG A 86 -17.08 -2.74 -4.11
C ARG A 86 -16.55 -1.48 -4.78
N TRP A 87 -16.37 -0.39 -4.05
CA TRP A 87 -15.79 0.85 -4.60
C TRP A 87 -14.32 0.67 -4.99
N THR A 88 -13.55 -0.10 -4.23
CA THR A 88 -12.17 -0.44 -4.63
C THR A 88 -12.17 -1.32 -5.87
N LYS A 89 -13.03 -2.34 -5.97
CA LYS A 89 -13.18 -3.17 -7.17
C LYS A 89 -13.48 -2.33 -8.40
N LEU A 90 -14.40 -1.39 -8.25
CA LEU A 90 -14.76 -0.45 -9.29
C LEU A 90 -13.47 0.22 -9.81
N LEU A 91 -12.62 0.82 -8.97
CA LEU A 91 -11.37 1.48 -9.39
C LEU A 91 -10.42 0.61 -10.24
N TYR A 92 -10.51 -0.72 -10.13
CA TYR A 92 -9.69 -1.67 -10.90
C TYR A 92 -10.39 -2.24 -12.15
N THR A 93 -11.63 -1.84 -12.43
CA THR A 93 -12.39 -2.28 -13.62
C THR A 93 -12.21 -1.32 -14.80
N LYS A 94 -12.17 -1.87 -16.03
CA LYS A 94 -12.09 -1.12 -17.31
C LYS A 94 -13.16 -0.03 -17.49
N LEU A 95 -14.25 -0.06 -16.72
CA LEU A 95 -15.26 1.02 -16.73
C LEU A 95 -14.63 2.38 -16.38
N TYR A 96 -13.54 2.39 -15.61
CA TYR A 96 -12.80 3.61 -15.25
C TYR A 96 -12.04 4.21 -16.42
N ASP A 97 -11.48 3.37 -17.28
CA ASP A 97 -10.81 3.81 -18.51
C ASP A 97 -11.83 4.44 -19.47
N VAL A 98 -13.03 3.83 -19.59
CA VAL A 98 -14.13 4.33 -20.45
C VAL A 98 -14.75 5.62 -19.90
N LEU A 99 -14.94 5.76 -18.59
CA LEU A 99 -15.45 7.00 -17.97
C LEU A 99 -14.48 8.17 -18.14
N LEU A 100 -13.16 7.91 -18.13
CA LEU A 100 -12.15 8.92 -18.43
C LEU A 100 -12.19 9.34 -19.91
N GLU A 101 -12.40 8.39 -20.82
CA GLU A 101 -12.56 8.67 -22.26
C GLU A 101 -13.82 9.50 -22.58
N GLN A 102 -14.94 9.20 -21.92
CA GLN A 102 -16.20 9.93 -22.11
C GLN A 102 -16.20 11.31 -21.44
N ALA A 103 -15.61 11.44 -20.24
CA ALA A 103 -15.48 12.74 -19.58
C ALA A 103 -14.49 13.67 -20.30
N GLY A 104 -13.45 13.12 -20.95
CA GLY A 104 -12.53 13.87 -21.81
C GLY A 104 -13.20 14.45 -23.06
N HIS A 105 -14.15 13.72 -23.66
CA HIS A 105 -14.93 14.20 -24.80
C HIS A 105 -15.99 15.27 -24.44
N SER A 106 -16.48 15.28 -23.19
CA SER A 106 -17.50 16.25 -22.75
C SER A 106 -16.93 17.63 -22.39
N LEU A 107 -15.61 17.78 -22.26
CA LEU A 107 -14.95 19.06 -21.97
C LEU A 107 -14.56 19.85 -23.23
N TYR A 108 -14.88 19.32 -24.42
CA TYR A 108 -14.64 19.95 -25.73
C TYR A 108 -15.92 20.03 -26.59
N LYS A 109 -17.06 20.30 -25.95
CA LYS A 109 -18.26 20.82 -26.63
C LYS A 109 -18.76 22.07 -25.94
#